data_AF-A0A1D9LGQ5-F1
#
_entry.id   AF-A0A1D9LGQ5-F1
#
_cell.length_a   1.000
_cell.length_b   1.000
_cell.length_c   1.000
_cell.angle_alpha   90.00
_cell.angle_beta   90.00
_cell.angle_gamma   90.00
#
_symmetry.space_group_name_H-M   'P 1'
#
loop_
_entity.id
_entity.type
_entity.pdbx_description
1 polymer ?
#
loop_
_entity_poly.entity_id
_entity_poly.type
_entity_poly.pdbx_seq_one_letter_code
_entity_poly.pdbx_strand_id
1 'polypeptide(L)'
;MELHDFLRLAQRMLSRQQQRRLTQRQMASLIDISPRTYVEYVRGMHRPKGMLALLDLLCLLEQADRDSLLQAWRSRRKRPSALPPE
;
A
#
# COMPACT_ATOMS: atom_id res chain seq x y z
N MET A 1 10.64 10.01 -7.46
CA MET A 1 9.72 8.92 -7.88
C MET A 1 8.31 9.39 -7.57
N GLU A 2 7.37 9.24 -8.51
CA GLU A 2 5.97 9.64 -8.28
C GLU A 2 5.19 8.57 -7.49
N LEU A 3 4.05 8.91 -6.90
CA LEU A 3 3.23 7.97 -6.11
C LEU A 3 2.81 6.73 -6.91
N HIS A 4 2.46 6.91 -8.18
CA HIS A 4 2.01 5.79 -9.01
C HIS A 4 3.13 4.79 -9.31
N ASP A 5 4.38 5.25 -9.42
CA ASP A 5 5.57 4.39 -9.55
C ASP A 5 5.80 3.59 -8.27
N PHE A 6 5.70 4.28 -7.11
CA PHE A 6 5.81 3.66 -5.80
C PHE A 6 4.78 2.53 -5.63
N LEU A 7 3.51 2.78 -5.98
CA LEU A 7 2.45 1.78 -5.89
C LEU A 7 2.69 0.58 -6.81
N ARG A 8 3.16 0.81 -8.05
CA ARG A 8 3.51 -0.27 -8.99
C ARG A 8 4.69 -1.09 -8.47
N LEU A 9 5.68 -0.46 -7.87
CA LEU A 9 6.81 -1.16 -7.24
C LEU A 9 6.33 -2.02 -6.06
N ALA A 10 5.52 -1.46 -5.16
CA ALA A 10 4.95 -2.19 -4.03
C ALA A 10 4.13 -3.40 -4.48
N GLN A 11 3.29 -3.26 -5.51
CA GLN A 11 2.53 -4.38 -6.08
C GLN A 11 3.43 -5.48 -6.64
N ARG A 12 4.53 -5.13 -7.31
CA ARG A 12 5.52 -6.11 -7.80
C ARG A 12 6.21 -6.84 -6.64
N MET A 13 6.58 -6.12 -5.58
CA MET A 13 7.19 -6.71 -4.39
C MET A 13 6.24 -7.72 -3.72
N LEU A 14 4.98 -7.34 -3.52
CA LEU A 14 3.97 -8.23 -2.93
C LEU A 14 3.65 -9.44 -3.82
N SER A 15 3.60 -9.25 -5.14
CA SER A 15 3.40 -10.36 -6.08
C SER A 15 4.55 -11.38 -5.99
N ARG A 16 5.81 -10.91 -5.88
CA ARG A 16 6.97 -11.78 -5.66
C ARG A 16 6.89 -12.51 -4.33
N GLN A 17 6.53 -11.79 -3.25
CA GLN A 17 6.38 -12.38 -1.92
C GLN A 17 5.31 -13.49 -1.88
N GLN A 18 4.24 -13.36 -2.67
CA GLN A 18 3.16 -14.35 -2.73
C GLN A 18 3.32 -15.40 -3.84
N GLN A 19 4.41 -15.35 -4.61
CA GLN A 19 4.66 -16.24 -5.75
C GLN A 19 3.51 -16.27 -6.78
N ARG A 20 2.70 -15.19 -6.84
CA ARG A 20 1.59 -15.04 -7.79
C ARG A 20 1.39 -13.58 -8.18
N ARG A 21 0.86 -13.35 -9.38
CA ARG A 21 0.56 -11.99 -9.87
C ARG A 21 -0.66 -11.43 -9.15
N LEU A 22 -0.48 -10.39 -8.35
CA LEU A 22 -1.60 -9.67 -7.74
C LEU A 22 -2.20 -8.67 -8.72
N THR A 23 -3.52 -8.74 -8.89
CA THR A 23 -4.29 -7.77 -9.68
C THR A 23 -4.53 -6.49 -8.90
N GLN A 24 -4.88 -5.40 -9.60
CA GLN A 24 -5.24 -4.13 -8.96
C GLN A 24 -6.43 -4.28 -8.00
N ARG A 25 -7.41 -5.14 -8.34
CA ARG A 25 -8.55 -5.46 -7.48
C ARG A 25 -8.13 -6.17 -6.18
N GLN A 26 -7.22 -7.13 -6.28
CA GLN A 26 -6.68 -7.83 -5.11
C GLN A 26 -5.87 -6.88 -4.23
N MET A 27 -5.06 -6.00 -4.82
CA MET A 27 -4.33 -4.96 -4.08
C MET A 27 -5.27 -4.00 -3.35
N ALA A 28 -6.34 -3.55 -4.01
CA ALA A 28 -7.35 -2.70 -3.40
C ALA A 28 -8.02 -3.38 -2.20
N SER A 29 -8.39 -4.66 -2.35
CA SER A 29 -8.95 -5.46 -1.26
C SER A 29 -7.96 -5.67 -0.10
N LEU A 30 -6.67 -5.85 -0.38
CA LEU A 30 -5.64 -6.06 0.65
C LEU A 30 -5.44 -4.83 1.56
N ILE A 31 -5.66 -3.63 1.02
CA ILE A 31 -5.51 -2.37 1.76
C ILE A 31 -6.84 -1.72 2.13
N ASP A 32 -7.95 -2.43 1.85
CA ASP A 32 -9.31 -2.03 2.20
C ASP A 32 -9.70 -0.67 1.60
N ILE A 33 -9.55 -0.55 0.29
CA ILE A 33 -10.04 0.57 -0.52
C ILE A 33 -10.82 0.06 -1.74
N SER A 34 -11.60 0.94 -2.38
CA SER A 34 -12.31 0.56 -3.60
C SER A 34 -11.32 0.26 -4.75
N PRO A 35 -11.60 -0.72 -5.63
CA PRO A 35 -10.78 -0.97 -6.82
C PRO A 35 -10.62 0.26 -7.70
N ARG A 36 -11.66 1.09 -7.81
CA ARG A 36 -11.63 2.36 -8.56
C ARG A 36 -10.61 3.32 -7.98
N THR A 37 -10.62 3.52 -6.67
CA THR A 37 -9.66 4.39 -5.97
C THR A 37 -8.22 3.91 -6.20
N TYR A 38 -7.98 2.60 -6.13
CA TYR A 38 -6.64 2.05 -6.40
C TYR A 38 -6.19 2.31 -7.86
N VAL A 39 -7.09 2.11 -8.83
CA VAL A 39 -6.82 2.38 -10.25
C VAL A 39 -6.47 3.85 -10.47
N GLU A 40 -7.22 4.76 -9.86
CA GLU A 40 -7.00 6.20 -9.94
C GLU A 40 -5.60 6.60 -9.41
N TYR A 41 -5.17 6.01 -8.30
CA TYR A 41 -3.82 6.23 -7.77
C TYR A 41 -2.72 5.67 -8.69
N VAL A 42 -2.91 4.48 -9.26
CA VAL A 42 -1.92 3.86 -10.17
C VAL A 42 -1.87 4.54 -11.55
N ARG A 43 -2.94 5.22 -11.96
CA ARG A 43 -2.99 6.05 -13.17
C ARG A 43 -2.42 7.46 -12.96
N GLY A 44 -2.20 7.88 -11.71
CA GLY A 44 -1.70 9.22 -11.40
C GLY A 44 -2.72 10.34 -11.65
N MET A 45 -4.01 10.01 -11.80
CA MET A 45 -5.08 11.00 -12.04
C MET A 45 -5.33 11.88 -10.81
N HIS A 46 -5.16 11.31 -9.62
CA HIS A 46 -5.24 12.03 -8.36
C HIS A 46 -3.90 11.91 -7.64
N ARG A 47 -3.36 13.06 -7.18
CA ARG A 47 -2.17 13.15 -6.34
C ARG A 47 -2.60 13.37 -4.89
N PRO A 48 -2.97 12.32 -4.14
CA PRO A 48 -3.41 12.45 -2.76
C PRO A 48 -2.25 12.98 -1.90
N LYS A 49 -2.27 14.29 -1.62
CA LYS A 49 -1.23 14.98 -0.84
C LYS A 49 -1.00 14.33 0.52
N GLY A 50 -2.05 13.80 1.16
CA GLY A 50 -1.93 13.07 2.43
C GLY A 50 -1.10 11.80 2.34
N MET A 51 -1.12 11.07 1.21
CA MET A 51 -0.28 9.87 1.04
C MET A 51 1.19 10.25 0.85
N LEU A 52 1.46 11.32 0.10
CA LEU A 52 2.81 11.83 -0.08
C LEU A 52 3.40 12.29 1.26
N ALA A 53 2.66 13.13 2.00
CA ALA A 53 3.08 13.59 3.33
C ALA A 53 3.35 12.42 4.30
N LEU A 54 2.52 11.37 4.28
CA LEU A 54 2.76 10.18 5.09
C LEU A 54 4.04 9.44 4.69
N LEU A 55 4.30 9.27 3.39
CA LEU A 55 5.53 8.63 2.91
C LEU A 55 6.76 9.44 3.31
N ASP A 56 6.71 10.76 3.16
CA ASP A 56 7.80 11.66 3.54
C ASP A 56 8.08 11.57 5.05
N LEU A 57 7.03 11.57 5.89
CA LEU A 57 7.17 11.37 7.33
C LEU A 57 7.81 10.02 7.69
N LEU A 58 7.41 8.93 7.02
CA LEU A 58 8.03 7.61 7.23
C LEU A 58 9.51 7.58 6.82
N CYS A 59 9.89 8.36 5.80
CA CYS A 59 11.28 8.49 5.39
C CYS A 59 12.14 9.30 6.38
N LEU A 60 11.54 10.21 7.14
CA LEU A 60 12.24 11.01 8.16
C LEU A 60 12.49 10.24 9.46
N LEU A 61 11.76 9.15 9.71
CA LEU A 61 11.93 8.32 10.90
C LEU A 61 13.11 7.36 10.74
N GLU A 62 13.81 7.12 11.85
CA GLU A 62 14.75 6.01 11.97
C GLU A 62 14.05 4.67 11.76
N GLN A 63 14.81 3.64 11.38
CA GLN A 63 14.22 2.34 11.04
C GLN A 63 13.43 1.73 12.20
N ALA A 64 13.95 1.78 13.43
CA ALA A 64 13.27 1.23 14.60
C ALA A 64 11.94 1.95 14.90
N ASP A 65 11.91 3.27 14.79
CA ASP A 65 10.72 4.09 15.02
C ASP A 65 9.68 3.90 13.91
N ARG A 66 10.13 3.85 12.65
CA ARG A 66 9.28 3.55 11.50
C ARG A 66 8.62 2.18 11.66
N ASP A 67 9.39 1.16 12.01
CA ASP A 67 8.88 -0.20 12.18
C ASP A 67 7.90 -0.28 13.37
N SER A 68 8.21 0.41 14.48
CA SER A 68 7.31 0.53 15.64
C SER A 68 5.99 1.21 15.29
N LEU A 69 6.04 2.32 14.52
CA LEU A 69 4.85 3.04 14.06
C LEU A 69 3.99 2.17 13.13
N LEU A 70 4.61 1.47 12.17
CA LEU A 70 3.90 0.57 11.26
C LEU A 70 3.28 -0.62 12.00
N GLN A 71 3.96 -1.15 13.03
CA GLN A 71 3.44 -2.22 13.87
C GLN A 71 2.24 -1.74 14.71
N ALA A 72 2.32 -0.56 15.32
CA ALA A 72 1.21 0.04 16.07
C ALA A 72 -0.02 0.25 15.15
N TRP A 73 0.21 0.73 13.93
CA TRP A 73 -0.85 0.87 12.92
C TRP A 73 -1.48 -0.47 12.55
N ARG A 74 -0.65 -1.51 12.34
CA ARG A 74 -1.11 -2.86 12.01
C ARG A 74 -1.97 -3.46 13.12
N SER A 75 -1.57 -3.30 14.38
CA SER A 75 -2.31 -3.84 15.54
C SER A 75 -3.69 -3.22 15.72
N ARG A 76 -3.87 -1.94 15.32
CA ARG A 76 -5.16 -1.23 15.43
C ARG A 76 -6.11 -1.52 14.27
N ARG A 77 -5.60 -1.84 13.07
CA ARG A 77 -6.46 -2.28 11.96
C ARG A 77 -6.78 -3.77 12.11
N LYS A 78 -8.05 -4.10 12.37
CA LYS A 78 -8.60 -5.44 12.09
C LYS A 78 -8.55 -5.68 10.58
N ARG A 79 -7.39 -6.05 10.04
CA ARG A 79 -7.30 -6.49 8.64
C ARG A 79 -7.91 -7.88 8.52
N PRO A 80 -8.63 -8.20 7.44
CA PRO A 80 -8.82 -9.59 7.07
C PRO A 80 -7.42 -10.20 6.92
N SER A 81 -7.09 -11.21 7.73
CA SER A 81 -5.81 -11.92 7.65
C SER A 81 -5.69 -12.76 6.37
N ALA A 82 -6.79 -12.90 5.62
CA ALA A 82 -6.88 -13.74 4.45
C ALA A 82 -6.89 -12.92 3.16
N LEU A 83 -6.14 -13.43 2.18
CA LEU A 83 -6.20 -12.99 0.80
C LEU A 83 -7.64 -13.11 0.27
N PRO A 84 -8.13 -12.15 -0.54
CA PRO A 84 -9.35 -12.38 -1.29
C PRO A 84 -9.19 -13.64 -2.16
N PRO A 85 -10.24 -14.48 -2.26
CA PRO A 85 -10.23 -15.66 -3.13
C PRO A 85 -9.98 -15.26 -4.60
N GLU A 86 -9.53 -16.24 -5.39
CA GLU A 86 -9.23 -16.06 -6.83
C GLU A 86 -10.44 -15.60 -7.64
#